data_AF-A0A4Z2FWN8-F1
#
_entry.id   AF-A0A4Z2FWN8-F1
#
_cell.length_a   1.000
_cell.length_b   1.000
_cell.length_c   1.000
_cell.angle_alpha   90.00
_cell.angle_beta   90.00
_cell.angle_gamma   90.00
#
_symmetry.space_group_name_H-M   'P 1'
#
loop_
_entity.id
_entity.type
_entity.pdbx_description
1 polymer ?
#
loop_
_entity_poly.entity_id
_entity_poly.type
_entity_poly.pdbx_seq_one_letter_code
_entity_poly.pdbx_strand_id
1 'polypeptide(L)'
;MSSVLQKLITPLAGSPAEPPRNKVTVVGVGQVGMACAISILLRQEGESRLNLVQRNVNVFKAIVPQIVKYSPDCTIIVVSNPVDVLTYVTWKLSGLPKHRVIGSGTNLDSARFRYLMAERLGIHASSFNGWVLGEHGDTSVPVWSGANVAGVNLQSLNPDIGTEGDEEQWTATHKAVVER
;
A
#
# COMPACT_ATOMS: atom_id res chain seq x y z
N MET A 1 -21.16 17.44 -29.93
CA MET A 1 -19.68 17.37 -29.80
C MET A 1 -19.36 16.43 -28.65
N SER A 2 -18.58 15.36 -28.86
CA SER A 2 -18.18 14.44 -27.79
C SER A 2 -17.24 15.13 -26.80
N SER A 3 -17.39 14.84 -25.50
CA SER A 3 -16.56 15.43 -24.45
C SER A 3 -15.10 14.97 -24.57
N VAL A 4 -14.16 15.77 -24.04
CA VAL A 4 -12.72 15.40 -23.99
C VAL A 4 -12.52 14.02 -23.35
N LEU A 5 -13.34 13.68 -22.36
CA LEU A 5 -13.38 12.37 -21.70
C LEU A 5 -13.70 11.22 -22.67
N GLN A 6 -14.66 11.41 -23.58
CA GLN A 6 -15.07 10.40 -24.58
C GLN A 6 -14.04 10.21 -25.71
N LYS A 7 -13.14 11.18 -25.92
CA LYS A 7 -12.04 11.05 -26.89
C LYS A 7 -10.80 10.39 -26.29
N LEU A 8 -10.63 10.48 -24.98
CA LEU A 8 -9.47 9.92 -24.27
C LEU A 8 -9.68 8.46 -23.84
N ILE A 9 -10.92 8.03 -23.64
CA ILE A 9 -11.23 6.69 -23.11
C ILE A 9 -12.27 6.03 -23.99
N THR A 10 -11.87 4.97 -24.69
CA THR A 10 -12.80 4.12 -25.47
C THR A 10 -13.13 2.86 -24.66
N PRO A 11 -14.40 2.63 -24.27
CA PRO A 11 -14.79 1.41 -23.59
C PRO A 11 -14.75 0.24 -24.58
N LEU A 12 -13.96 -0.80 -24.29
CA LEU A 12 -13.84 -2.01 -25.12
C LEU A 12 -14.87 -3.10 -24.78
N ALA A 13 -15.70 -2.89 -23.75
CA ALA A 13 -16.78 -3.81 -23.36
C ALA A 13 -17.97 -3.04 -22.79
N GLY A 14 -19.19 -3.43 -23.17
CA GLY A 14 -20.44 -2.71 -22.89
C GLY A 14 -21.27 -3.23 -21.70
N SER A 15 -20.78 -4.19 -20.93
CA SER A 15 -21.43 -4.69 -19.71
C SER A 15 -20.72 -4.15 -18.46
N PRO A 16 -21.45 -3.90 -17.36
CA PRO A 16 -20.82 -3.63 -16.08
C PRO A 16 -19.94 -4.82 -15.71
N ALA A 17 -18.66 -4.56 -15.45
CA ALA A 17 -17.73 -5.61 -15.03
C ALA A 17 -18.24 -6.21 -13.72
N GLU A 18 -18.51 -7.52 -13.70
CA GLU A 18 -18.64 -8.24 -12.43
C GLU A 18 -17.36 -7.98 -11.61
N PRO A 19 -17.46 -7.71 -10.29
CA PRO A 19 -16.28 -7.48 -9.48
C PRO A 19 -15.40 -8.75 -9.53
N PRO A 20 -14.19 -8.67 -10.09
CA PRO A 20 -13.36 -9.86 -10.26
C PRO A 20 -12.98 -10.39 -8.88
N ARG A 21 -13.43 -11.62 -8.57
CA ARG A 21 -13.15 -12.28 -7.30
C ARG A 21 -11.65 -12.57 -7.11
N ASN A 22 -10.90 -12.69 -8.21
CA ASN A 22 -9.46 -12.87 -8.23
C ASN A 22 -8.82 -11.93 -9.27
N LYS A 23 -8.00 -10.97 -8.83
CA LYS A 23 -7.13 -10.18 -9.71
C LYS A 23 -5.69 -10.61 -9.50
N VAL A 24 -5.15 -11.40 -10.44
CA VAL A 24 -3.71 -11.60 -10.57
C VAL A 24 -3.25 -10.64 -11.66
N THR A 25 -2.55 -9.57 -11.25
CA THR A 25 -1.90 -8.66 -12.21
C THR A 25 -0.41 -8.99 -12.18
N VAL A 26 0.08 -9.59 -13.26
CA VAL A 26 1.52 -9.75 -13.52
C VAL A 26 1.91 -8.64 -14.49
N VAL A 27 2.69 -7.66 -14.02
CA VAL A 27 3.26 -6.64 -14.90
C VAL A 27 4.59 -7.17 -15.44
N GLY A 28 4.60 -7.51 -16.73
CA GLY A 28 5.74 -7.67 -17.64
C GLY A 28 6.97 -8.47 -17.19
N VAL A 29 7.15 -9.67 -17.72
CA VAL A 29 8.47 -10.36 -17.81
C VAL A 29 8.94 -10.35 -19.27
N GLY A 30 9.41 -9.20 -19.73
CA GLY A 30 10.09 -9.02 -21.02
C GLY A 30 11.39 -8.25 -20.79
N GLN A 31 12.09 -7.85 -21.86
CA GLN A 31 13.24 -6.92 -21.86
C GLN A 31 12.84 -5.50 -21.36
N VAL A 32 12.18 -5.43 -20.22
CA VAL A 32 11.86 -4.22 -19.47
C VAL A 32 12.57 -4.40 -18.15
N GLY A 33 13.79 -3.87 -18.06
CA GLY A 33 14.46 -3.76 -16.79
C GLY A 33 13.52 -3.06 -15.80
N MET A 34 13.28 -3.70 -14.67
CA MET A 34 13.59 -3.17 -13.34
C MET A 34 12.56 -3.55 -12.26
N ALA A 35 11.29 -3.87 -12.56
CA ALA A 35 10.29 -4.11 -11.51
C ALA A 35 9.21 -5.17 -11.83
N CYS A 36 9.01 -6.14 -10.92
CA CYS A 36 7.88 -7.08 -10.96
C CYS A 36 6.90 -6.82 -9.80
N ALA A 37 5.61 -6.64 -10.10
CA ALA A 37 4.57 -6.46 -9.08
C ALA A 37 3.79 -7.76 -8.85
N ILE A 38 3.69 -8.21 -7.60
CA ILE A 38 2.91 -9.41 -7.23
C ILE A 38 1.67 -8.97 -6.43
N SER A 39 0.49 -9.24 -6.99
CA SER A 39 -0.82 -9.04 -6.36
C SER A 39 -1.64 -10.34 -6.42
N ILE A 40 -1.98 -10.90 -5.26
CA ILE A 40 -2.68 -12.18 -5.10
C ILE A 40 -3.82 -12.02 -4.07
N LEU A 41 -4.95 -12.64 -4.42
CA LEU A 41 -6.17 -13.00 -3.67
C LEU A 41 -6.67 -12.05 -2.56
N LEU A 42 -7.95 -11.72 -2.67
CA LEU A 42 -8.74 -11.11 -1.61
C LEU A 42 -9.13 -12.19 -0.57
N ARG A 43 -9.23 -11.77 0.69
CA ARG A 43 -9.70 -12.61 1.80
C ARG A 43 -11.10 -13.16 1.46
N GLN A 44 -11.30 -14.47 1.63
CA GLN A 44 -12.65 -15.03 1.55
C GLN A 44 -13.39 -14.80 2.88
N GLU A 45 -14.70 -14.56 2.82
CA GLU A 45 -15.52 -14.39 4.03
C GLU A 45 -15.38 -15.62 4.94
N GLY A 46 -15.10 -15.39 6.24
CA GLY A 46 -14.86 -16.46 7.22
C GLY A 46 -13.45 -17.05 7.27
N GLU A 47 -12.52 -16.65 6.39
CA GLU A 47 -11.14 -17.15 6.39
C GLU A 47 -10.32 -16.55 7.56
N SER A 48 -9.58 -17.40 8.27
CA SER A 48 -8.63 -16.99 9.31
C SER A 48 -7.42 -16.29 8.67
N ARG A 49 -6.80 -15.34 9.41
CA ARG A 49 -5.59 -14.65 8.94
C ARG A 49 -4.47 -15.64 8.59
N LEU A 50 -4.30 -16.70 9.39
CA LEU A 50 -3.29 -17.74 9.15
C LEU A 50 -3.53 -18.53 7.85
N ASN A 51 -4.78 -18.89 7.57
CA ASN A 51 -5.13 -19.61 6.34
C ASN A 51 -4.86 -18.76 5.10
N LEU A 52 -5.21 -17.47 5.16
CA LEU A 52 -4.91 -16.51 4.10
C LEU A 52 -3.41 -16.42 3.82
N VAL A 53 -2.58 -16.31 4.88
CA VAL A 53 -1.11 -16.31 4.73
C VAL A 53 -0.63 -17.59 4.08
N GLN A 54 -1.05 -18.76 4.58
CA GLN A 54 -0.58 -20.05 4.05
C GLN A 54 -0.94 -20.23 2.57
N ARG A 55 -2.15 -19.84 2.18
CA ARG A 55 -2.60 -19.86 0.77
C ARG A 55 -1.73 -18.97 -0.09
N ASN A 56 -1.50 -17.72 0.33
CA ASN A 56 -0.69 -16.77 -0.43
C ASN A 56 0.77 -17.23 -0.50
N VAL A 57 1.34 -17.78 0.57
CA VAL A 57 2.68 -18.39 0.57
C VAL A 57 2.79 -19.51 -0.45
N ASN A 58 1.79 -20.38 -0.56
CA ASN A 58 1.80 -21.48 -1.53
C ASN A 58 1.82 -20.97 -2.97
N VAL A 59 1.09 -19.90 -3.27
CA VAL A 59 1.13 -19.26 -4.59
C VAL A 59 2.50 -18.62 -4.84
N PHE A 60 3.07 -17.93 -3.85
CA PHE A 60 4.40 -17.31 -3.97
C PHE A 60 5.51 -18.33 -4.20
N LYS A 61 5.43 -19.53 -3.58
CA LYS A 61 6.36 -20.64 -3.84
C LYS A 61 6.40 -21.07 -5.31
N ALA A 62 5.29 -20.95 -6.02
CA ALA A 62 5.23 -21.28 -7.45
C ALA A 62 5.73 -20.11 -8.33
N ILE A 63 5.41 -18.87 -7.96
CA ILE A 63 5.65 -17.69 -8.82
C ILE A 63 7.05 -17.10 -8.65
N VAL A 64 7.51 -16.90 -7.41
CA VAL A 64 8.76 -16.18 -7.14
C VAL A 64 9.98 -16.82 -7.79
N PRO A 65 10.17 -18.17 -7.75
CA PRO A 65 11.30 -18.80 -8.44
C PRO A 65 11.26 -18.62 -9.96
N GLN A 66 10.07 -18.57 -10.56
CA GLN A 66 9.92 -18.35 -12.01
C GLN A 66 10.30 -16.91 -12.38
N ILE A 67 9.92 -15.91 -11.57
CA ILE A 67 10.33 -14.51 -11.79
C ILE A 67 11.85 -14.40 -11.81
N VAL A 68 12.53 -14.94 -10.79
CA VAL A 68 14.00 -14.84 -10.70
C VAL A 68 14.70 -15.63 -11.81
N LYS A 69 14.13 -16.76 -12.24
CA LYS A 69 14.65 -17.55 -13.37
C LYS A 69 14.74 -16.72 -14.66
N TYR A 70 13.72 -15.90 -14.95
CA TYR A 70 13.68 -15.11 -16.19
C TYR A 70 14.18 -13.67 -16.01
N SER A 71 14.28 -13.18 -14.78
CA SER A 71 14.67 -11.82 -14.45
C SER A 71 15.52 -11.79 -13.17
N PRO A 72 16.75 -12.32 -13.21
CA PRO A 72 17.62 -12.46 -12.03
C PRO A 72 18.03 -11.12 -11.42
N ASP A 73 17.96 -10.04 -12.20
CA ASP A 73 18.34 -8.69 -11.78
C ASP A 73 17.17 -7.74 -11.51
N CYS A 74 15.95 -8.25 -11.45
CA CYS A 74 14.78 -7.41 -11.14
C CYS A 74 14.75 -6.95 -9.67
N THR A 75 14.05 -5.85 -9.44
CA THR A 75 13.48 -5.51 -8.13
C THR A 75 12.05 -6.06 -8.08
N ILE A 76 11.66 -6.65 -6.95
CA ILE A 76 10.29 -7.16 -6.75
C ILE A 76 9.56 -6.22 -5.81
N ILE A 77 8.39 -5.75 -6.23
CA ILE A 77 7.47 -4.95 -5.41
C ILE A 77 6.26 -5.82 -5.02
N VAL A 78 6.11 -6.06 -3.73
CA VAL A 78 5.03 -6.89 -3.19
C VAL A 78 3.86 -5.99 -2.79
N VAL A 79 2.67 -6.30 -3.32
CA VAL A 79 1.42 -5.58 -3.02
C VAL A 79 0.37 -6.50 -2.39
N SER A 80 0.49 -7.82 -2.60
CA SER A 80 -0.35 -8.83 -1.95
C SER A 80 -0.34 -8.72 -0.43
N ASN A 81 -1.49 -8.94 0.20
CA ASN A 81 -1.61 -8.90 1.66
C ASN A 81 -1.52 -10.28 2.32
N PRO A 82 -1.02 -10.38 3.57
CA PRO A 82 -0.40 -9.30 4.35
C PRO A 82 0.99 -8.94 3.81
N VAL A 83 1.15 -7.67 3.41
CA VAL A 83 2.28 -7.24 2.56
C VAL A 83 3.61 -7.39 3.24
N ASP A 84 3.70 -7.11 4.54
CA ASP A 84 4.95 -7.18 5.29
C ASP A 84 5.49 -8.63 5.37
N VAL A 85 4.59 -9.58 5.66
CA VAL A 85 4.92 -11.01 5.70
C VAL A 85 5.24 -11.55 4.31
N LEU A 86 4.45 -11.20 3.29
CA LEU A 86 4.67 -11.67 1.92
C LEU A 86 5.92 -11.05 1.27
N THR A 87 6.34 -9.87 1.71
CA THR A 87 7.64 -9.28 1.35
C THR A 87 8.78 -10.11 1.89
N TYR A 88 8.71 -10.52 3.16
CA TYR A 88 9.69 -11.43 3.75
C TYR A 88 9.74 -12.78 3.04
N VAL A 89 8.57 -13.37 2.74
CA VAL A 89 8.48 -14.64 2.01
C VAL A 89 9.08 -14.51 0.62
N THR A 90 8.78 -13.44 -0.11
CA THR A 90 9.39 -13.14 -1.42
C THR A 90 10.90 -13.05 -1.32
N TRP A 91 11.43 -12.37 -0.31
CA TRP A 91 12.86 -12.25 -0.10
C TRP A 91 13.51 -13.62 0.10
N LYS A 92 12.92 -14.48 0.92
CA LYS A 92 13.43 -15.85 1.15
C LYS A 92 13.35 -16.74 -0.08
N LEU A 93 12.25 -16.67 -0.84
CA LEU A 93 12.05 -17.50 -2.03
C LEU A 93 12.85 -17.04 -3.24
N SER A 94 13.11 -15.74 -3.37
CA SER A 94 13.82 -15.17 -4.51
C SER A 94 15.34 -15.33 -4.43
N GLY A 95 15.90 -15.37 -3.23
CA GLY A 95 17.36 -15.34 -3.02
C GLY A 95 18.01 -14.00 -3.40
N LEU A 96 17.21 -12.97 -3.71
CA LEU A 96 17.69 -11.64 -4.05
C LEU A 96 18.22 -10.90 -2.80
N PRO A 97 19.14 -9.94 -2.96
CA PRO A 97 19.53 -9.08 -1.86
C PRO A 97 18.33 -8.23 -1.39
N LYS A 98 18.28 -7.94 -0.08
CA LYS A 98 17.13 -7.26 0.58
C LYS A 98 16.71 -5.94 -0.09
N HIS A 99 17.65 -5.19 -0.67
CA HIS A 99 17.34 -3.91 -1.33
C HIS A 99 16.59 -4.07 -2.66
N ARG A 100 16.49 -5.29 -3.21
CA ARG A 100 15.72 -5.61 -4.42
C ARG A 100 14.36 -6.23 -4.12
N VAL A 101 13.93 -6.31 -2.86
CA VAL A 101 12.61 -6.84 -2.49
C VAL A 101 11.93 -5.82 -1.58
N ILE A 102 10.91 -5.16 -2.12
CA ILE A 102 10.24 -4.01 -1.49
C ILE A 102 8.77 -4.36 -1.31
N GLY A 103 8.24 -4.17 -0.10
CA GLY A 103 6.80 -4.20 0.14
C GLY A 103 6.21 -2.82 -0.12
N SER A 104 5.01 -2.74 -0.68
CA SER A 104 4.28 -1.47 -0.76
C SER A 104 3.99 -0.87 0.62
N GLY A 105 3.84 -1.73 1.64
CA GLY A 105 3.78 -1.36 3.06
C GLY A 105 2.80 -0.22 3.33
N THR A 106 3.23 0.73 4.15
CA THR A 106 2.44 1.88 4.59
C THR A 106 2.52 3.09 3.65
N ASN A 107 2.95 2.92 2.40
CA ASN A 107 3.01 4.03 1.44
C ASN A 107 1.61 4.61 1.17
N LEU A 108 0.61 3.75 0.97
CA LEU A 108 -0.79 4.18 0.80
C LEU A 108 -1.36 4.75 2.09
N ASP A 109 -1.04 4.17 3.24
CA ASP A 109 -1.50 4.67 4.55
C ASP A 109 -0.96 6.07 4.82
N SER A 110 0.33 6.31 4.53
CA SER A 110 0.94 7.63 4.63
C SER A 110 0.31 8.64 3.67
N ALA A 111 -0.01 8.23 2.43
CA ALA A 111 -0.69 9.09 1.48
C ALA A 111 -2.11 9.47 1.94
N ARG A 112 -2.86 8.50 2.49
CA ARG A 112 -4.18 8.74 3.10
C ARG A 112 -4.10 9.63 4.32
N PHE A 113 -3.14 9.38 5.20
CA PHE A 113 -2.89 10.20 6.37
C PHE A 113 -2.62 11.65 5.96
N ARG A 114 -1.74 11.88 4.98
CA ARG A 114 -1.47 13.22 4.45
C ARG A 114 -2.70 13.87 3.84
N TYR A 115 -3.54 13.12 3.12
CA TYR A 115 -4.79 13.62 2.56
C TYR A 115 -5.73 14.12 3.67
N LEU A 116 -6.03 13.27 4.66
CA LEU A 116 -6.99 13.59 5.72
C LEU A 116 -6.49 14.72 6.64
N MET A 117 -5.19 14.72 6.95
CA MET A 117 -4.58 15.82 7.72
C MET A 117 -4.65 17.14 6.96
N ALA A 118 -4.36 17.13 5.65
CA ALA A 118 -4.41 18.32 4.83
C ALA A 118 -5.85 18.84 4.63
N GLU A 119 -6.82 17.94 4.51
CA GLU A 119 -8.25 18.27 4.44
C GLU A 119 -8.71 19.00 5.71
N ARG A 120 -8.34 18.50 6.90
CA ARG A 120 -8.62 19.18 8.17
C ARG A 120 -7.98 20.57 8.27
N LEU A 121 -6.79 20.74 7.72
CA LEU A 121 -6.04 22.00 7.74
C LEU A 121 -6.42 22.97 6.60
N GLY A 122 -7.28 22.55 5.66
CA GLY A 122 -7.64 23.38 4.50
C GLY A 122 -6.47 23.63 3.52
N ILE A 123 -5.49 22.73 3.46
CA ILE A 123 -4.32 22.83 2.58
C ILE A 123 -4.25 21.66 1.60
N HIS A 124 -3.41 21.78 0.58
CA HIS A 124 -3.18 20.66 -0.34
C HIS A 124 -2.27 19.59 0.31
N ALA A 125 -2.56 18.30 0.07
CA ALA A 125 -1.83 17.16 0.65
C ALA A 125 -0.32 17.14 0.33
N SER A 126 0.12 17.84 -0.73
CA SER A 126 1.55 18.01 -1.03
C SER A 126 2.28 18.93 -0.04
N SER A 127 1.53 19.77 0.70
CA SER A 127 2.07 20.75 1.64
C SER A 127 2.12 20.21 3.08
N PHE A 128 1.46 19.08 3.32
CA PHE A 128 1.51 18.36 4.59
C PHE A 128 2.48 17.18 4.50
N ASN A 129 3.41 17.13 5.45
CA ASN A 129 4.35 16.03 5.62
C ASN A 129 3.93 15.21 6.84
N GLY A 130 3.77 13.91 6.66
CA GLY A 130 3.43 12.98 7.73
C GLY A 130 3.63 11.55 7.26
N TRP A 131 3.93 10.67 8.21
CA TRP A 131 4.33 9.29 7.94
C TRP A 131 3.53 8.34 8.83
N VAL A 132 3.06 7.25 8.23
CA VAL A 132 2.54 6.08 8.93
C VAL A 132 3.55 4.96 8.70
N LEU A 133 4.04 4.33 9.77
CA LEU A 133 5.06 3.28 9.74
C LEU A 133 4.55 2.00 10.40
N GLY A 134 5.38 0.95 10.39
CA GLY A 134 5.04 -0.33 11.03
C GLY A 134 4.32 -1.28 10.08
N GLU A 135 3.42 -2.11 10.62
CA GLU A 135 2.59 -3.01 9.83
C GLU A 135 1.63 -2.21 8.95
N HIS A 136 1.42 -2.65 7.72
CA HIS A 136 0.28 -2.17 6.93
C HIS A 136 -1.03 -2.73 7.48
N GLY A 137 -1.78 -1.89 8.22
CA GLY A 137 -3.10 -2.21 8.75
C GLY A 137 -3.30 -1.75 10.19
N ASP A 138 -3.96 -2.60 10.98
CA ASP A 138 -4.48 -2.25 12.32
C ASP A 138 -3.39 -1.80 13.31
N THR A 139 -2.16 -2.32 13.17
CA THR A 139 -1.04 -1.98 14.07
C THR A 139 -0.08 -0.95 13.48
N SER A 140 -0.49 -0.24 12.43
CA SER A 140 0.26 0.88 11.88
C SER A 140 0.42 2.02 12.88
N VAL A 141 1.54 2.75 12.80
CA VAL A 141 1.94 3.78 13.76
C VAL A 141 2.08 5.13 13.05
N PRO A 142 1.20 6.11 13.34
CA PRO A 142 1.35 7.47 12.85
C PRO A 142 2.48 8.17 13.62
N VAL A 143 3.43 8.76 12.91
CA VAL A 143 4.60 9.43 13.53
C VAL A 143 4.29 10.92 13.72
N TRP A 144 3.58 11.23 14.81
CA TRP A 144 3.18 12.61 15.16
C TRP A 144 4.36 13.57 15.32
N SER A 145 5.47 13.09 15.87
CA SER A 145 6.70 13.88 16.03
C SER A 145 7.34 14.29 14.70
N GLY A 146 6.98 13.66 13.59
CA GLY A 146 7.42 14.03 12.24
C GLY A 146 6.39 14.84 11.44
N ALA A 147 5.17 15.00 11.95
CA ALA A 147 4.10 15.70 11.25
C ALA A 147 4.36 17.21 11.18
N ASN A 148 4.41 17.77 9.97
CA ASN A 148 4.72 19.18 9.77
C ASN A 148 4.09 19.79 8.51
N VAL A 149 3.91 21.11 8.54
CA VAL A 149 3.56 21.94 7.39
C VAL A 149 4.64 22.98 7.21
N ALA A 150 5.24 23.05 6.02
CA ALA A 150 6.36 23.96 5.72
C ALA A 150 7.51 23.92 6.75
N GLY A 151 7.77 22.74 7.34
CA GLY A 151 8.79 22.54 8.37
C GLY A 151 8.36 22.89 9.80
N VAL A 152 7.18 23.48 10.01
CA VAL A 152 6.63 23.74 11.34
C VAL A 152 5.98 22.47 11.88
N ASN A 153 6.52 21.98 13.00
CA ASN A 153 6.10 20.73 13.61
C ASN A 153 4.77 20.89 14.36
N LEU A 154 3.80 20.00 14.10
CA LEU A 154 2.49 20.08 14.74
C LEU A 154 2.55 19.80 16.25
N GLN A 155 3.40 18.87 16.68
CA GLN A 155 3.56 18.54 18.11
C GLN A 155 4.18 19.71 18.91
N SER A 156 4.92 20.61 18.25
CA SER A 156 5.40 21.84 18.91
C SER A 156 4.30 22.87 19.16
N LEU A 157 3.21 22.81 18.38
CA LEU A 157 2.05 23.70 18.51
C LEU A 157 0.98 23.12 19.44
N ASN A 158 0.73 21.81 19.32
CA ASN A 158 -0.14 21.04 20.19
C ASN A 158 0.67 19.86 20.77
N PRO A 159 1.25 19.99 21.98
CA PRO A 159 2.03 18.93 22.61
C PRO A 159 1.25 17.63 22.84
N ASP A 160 -0.07 17.73 22.98
CA ASP A 160 -0.97 16.61 23.23
C ASP A 160 -1.42 15.92 21.93
N ILE A 161 -1.02 16.41 20.76
CA ILE A 161 -1.41 15.83 19.47
C ILE A 161 -1.10 14.34 19.41
N GLY A 162 -2.10 13.56 18.99
CA GLY A 162 -1.95 12.11 18.87
C GLY A 162 -2.07 11.35 20.20
N THR A 163 -2.33 12.03 21.31
CA THR A 163 -2.65 11.42 22.62
C THR A 163 -4.17 11.35 22.85
N GLU A 164 -4.59 10.74 23.97
CA GLU A 164 -5.99 10.74 24.41
C GLU A 164 -6.45 12.10 24.98
N GLY A 165 -5.51 12.95 25.39
CA GLY A 165 -5.79 14.29 25.95
C GLY A 165 -6.01 15.38 24.90
N ASP A 166 -5.88 15.03 23.62
CA ASP A 166 -6.00 15.97 22.50
C ASP A 166 -7.45 16.42 22.28
N GLU A 167 -7.77 17.67 22.60
CA GLU A 167 -9.10 18.25 22.42
C GLU A 167 -9.54 18.27 20.96
N GLU A 168 -8.59 18.34 20.02
CA GLU A 168 -8.86 18.36 18.56
C GLU A 168 -8.97 16.95 17.96
N GLN A 169 -8.72 15.91 18.76
CA GLN A 169 -8.87 14.50 18.39
C GLN A 169 -8.18 14.14 17.06
N TRP A 170 -6.91 14.51 16.91
CA TRP A 170 -6.12 14.19 15.71
C TRP A 170 -5.91 12.68 15.54
N THR A 171 -5.97 11.90 16.62
CA THR A 171 -5.93 10.42 16.57
C THR A 171 -7.05 9.81 15.73
N ALA A 172 -8.21 10.47 15.61
CA ALA A 172 -9.30 10.00 14.76
C ALA A 172 -8.91 9.95 13.27
N THR A 173 -7.98 10.81 12.84
CA THR A 173 -7.44 10.80 11.47
C THR A 173 -6.70 9.50 11.17
N HIS A 174 -5.89 9.00 12.11
CA HIS A 174 -5.19 7.71 11.93
C HIS A 174 -6.16 6.53 11.92
N LYS A 175 -7.19 6.54 12.79
CA LYS A 175 -8.26 5.52 12.75
C LYS A 175 -8.93 5.45 11.37
N ALA A 176 -9.26 6.60 10.78
CA ALA A 176 -9.83 6.70 9.43
C ALA A 176 -8.88 6.26 8.30
N VAL A 177 -7.55 6.23 8.53
CA VAL A 177 -6.59 5.66 7.56
C VAL A 177 -6.68 4.13 7.53
N VAL A 178 -6.84 3.54 8.71
CA VAL A 178 -6.88 2.09 8.94
C VAL A 178 -8.23 1.50 8.56
N GLU A 179 -9.32 2.19 8.92
CA GLU A 179 -10.69 1.82 8.57
C GLU A 179 -10.88 1.94 7.03
N ARG A 180 -11.20 0.82 6.38
CA ARG A 180 -11.32 0.70 4.92
C ARG A 180 -12.76 0.68 4.44
#